data_AF-A0A8T5H062-F1
#
_entry.id   AF-A0A8T5H062-F1
#
_cell.length_a   1.000
_cell.length_b   1.000
_cell.length_c   1.000
_cell.angle_alpha   90.00
_cell.angle_beta   90.00
_cell.angle_gamma   90.00
#
_symmetry.space_group_name_H-M   'P 1'
#
loop_
_entity.id
_entity.type
_entity.pdbx_description
1 polymer ?
#
loop_
_entity_poly.entity_id
_entity_poly.type
_entity_poly.pdbx_seq_one_letter_code
_entity_poly.pdbx_strand_id
1 'polypeptide(L)'
;MSGLARGGHAPVLITFMMGTSAIIIGLTIDSLNGLTHLFGILCWMISAFFVNFWRDPDRVIPSEEGILVSPADGHVMFSRREKATGRRPSSKELEDPKIEDDPQTGTWYPGPLDKPLEFTTEQRFEAVKKGEESDTDVWRVAIFMSPLDVHVNRSPFESVIEIMEHRVGKGRK
;
A
#
# COMPACT_ATOMS: atom_id res chain seq x y z
N MET A 1 -14.16 5.04 12.83
CA MET A 1 -13.58 4.58 14.11
C MET A 1 -12.50 5.58 14.44
N SER A 2 -12.78 6.54 15.32
CA SER A 2 -11.78 7.52 15.71
C SER A 2 -10.64 6.85 16.48
N GLY A 3 -9.42 6.89 15.97
CA GLY A 3 -8.26 6.41 16.73
C GLY A 3 -7.12 5.92 15.86
N LEU A 4 -6.60 4.73 16.19
CA LEU A 4 -5.56 4.06 15.43
C LEU A 4 -6.16 2.97 14.55
N ALA A 5 -5.57 2.78 13.38
CA ALA A 5 -5.83 1.61 12.56
C ALA A 5 -5.52 0.33 13.36
N ARG A 6 -6.22 -0.77 13.05
CA ARG A 6 -6.16 -2.04 13.80
C ARG A 6 -4.72 -2.55 14.04
N GLY A 7 -3.81 -2.36 13.09
CA GLY A 7 -2.40 -2.76 13.21
C GLY A 7 -1.50 -1.82 14.02
N GLY A 8 -1.96 -0.61 14.34
CA GLY A 8 -1.16 0.44 14.97
C GLY A 8 -1.09 0.38 16.48
N HIS A 9 -2.05 -0.27 17.14
CA HIS A 9 -2.11 -0.29 18.61
C HIS A 9 -0.87 -0.93 19.25
N ALA A 10 -0.43 -2.09 18.76
CA ALA A 10 0.69 -2.80 19.35
C ALA A 10 2.02 -2.04 19.21
N PRO A 11 2.43 -1.56 18.01
CA PRO A 11 3.65 -0.75 17.88
C PRO A 11 3.67 0.49 18.78
N VAL A 12 2.54 1.22 18.84
CA VAL A 12 2.41 2.42 19.69
C VAL A 12 2.57 2.08 21.17
N LEU A 13 1.83 1.09 21.67
CA LEU A 13 1.82 0.74 23.09
C LEU A 13 3.17 0.17 23.54
N ILE A 14 3.76 -0.74 22.77
CA ILE A 14 5.05 -1.36 23.10
C ILE A 14 6.13 -0.30 23.22
N THR A 15 6.25 0.58 22.22
CA THR A 15 7.27 1.65 22.24
C THR A 15 7.02 2.66 23.36
N PHE A 16 5.77 2.98 23.65
CA PHE A 16 5.42 3.84 24.78
C PHE A 16 5.86 3.23 26.11
N MET A 17 5.52 1.95 26.36
CA MET A 17 5.86 1.24 27.59
C MET A 17 7.37 1.03 27.76
N MET A 18 8.10 0.79 26.67
CA MET A 18 9.57 0.77 26.69
C MET A 18 10.12 2.12 27.13
N GLY A 19 9.60 3.21 26.57
CA GLY A 19 9.99 4.58 26.95
C GLY A 19 9.73 4.87 28.42
N THR A 20 8.52 4.59 28.91
CA THR A 20 8.17 4.80 30.33
C THR A 20 9.07 3.99 31.25
N SER A 21 9.35 2.73 30.90
CA SER A 21 10.20 1.84 31.72
C SER A 21 11.63 2.35 31.79
N ALA A 22 12.20 2.81 30.66
CA ALA A 22 13.55 3.36 30.62
C ALA A 22 13.69 4.64 31.46
N ILE A 23 12.69 5.54 31.41
CA ILE A 23 12.66 6.74 32.25
C ILE A 23 12.59 6.36 33.74
N ILE A 24 11.72 5.42 34.12
CA ILE A 24 11.59 4.99 35.52
C ILE A 24 12.91 4.39 36.03
N ILE A 25 13.55 3.52 35.25
CA ILE A 25 14.87 2.95 35.59
C ILE A 25 15.92 4.05 35.74
N GLY A 26 15.95 5.00 34.79
CA GLY A 26 16.87 6.13 34.83
C GLY A 26 16.72 7.01 36.07
N LEU A 27 15.49 7.18 36.55
CA LEU A 27 15.19 7.99 37.74
C LEU A 27 15.43 7.26 39.07
N THR A 28 15.35 5.92 39.10
CA THR A 28 15.31 5.15 40.36
C THR A 28 16.52 4.27 40.61
N ILE A 29 17.22 3.81 39.56
CA ILE A 29 18.32 2.86 39.68
C ILE A 29 19.63 3.50 39.24
N ASP A 30 19.78 3.75 37.94
CA ASP A 30 20.97 4.36 37.35
C ASP A 30 20.61 5.05 36.03
N SER A 31 21.06 6.29 35.91
CA SER A 31 20.86 7.11 34.72
C SER A 31 21.83 6.75 33.58
N LEU A 32 22.90 6.01 33.88
CA LEU A 32 24.00 5.69 32.95
C LEU A 32 24.48 6.95 32.21
N ASN A 33 24.88 7.99 32.97
CA ASN A 33 25.22 9.33 32.47
C ASN A 33 24.10 9.99 31.63
N GLY A 34 22.83 9.67 31.92
CA GLY A 34 21.67 10.18 31.18
C GLY A 34 21.28 9.36 29.94
N LEU A 35 22.03 8.32 29.58
CA LEU A 35 21.76 7.53 28.38
C LEU A 35 20.42 6.78 28.47
N THR A 36 20.03 6.32 29.66
CA THR A 36 18.72 5.67 29.88
C THR A 36 17.56 6.64 29.65
N HIS A 37 17.72 7.90 30.05
CA HIS A 37 16.73 8.95 29.82
C HIS A 37 16.61 9.30 28.34
N LEU A 38 17.75 9.44 27.65
CA LEU A 38 17.78 9.70 26.21
C LEU A 38 17.06 8.59 25.42
N PHE A 39 17.31 7.33 25.76
CA PHE A 39 16.62 6.20 25.16
C PHE A 39 15.10 6.24 25.42
N GLY A 40 14.69 6.55 26.65
CA GLY A 40 13.27 6.69 27.00
C GLY A 40 12.56 7.78 26.19
N ILE A 41 13.17 8.95 26.05
CA ILE A 41 12.66 10.06 25.24
C ILE A 41 12.57 9.66 23.77
N LEU A 42 13.59 8.99 23.23
CA LEU A 42 13.57 8.51 21.85
C LEU A 42 12.42 7.51 21.61
N CYS A 43 12.19 6.58 22.54
CA CYS A 43 11.05 5.66 22.47
C CYS A 43 9.71 6.40 22.46
N TRP A 44 9.55 7.46 23.26
CA TRP A 44 8.33 8.29 23.23
C TRP A 44 8.17 9.06 21.92
N MET A 45 9.25 9.61 21.36
CA MET A 45 9.21 10.26 20.05
C MET A 45 8.79 9.28 18.95
N ILE A 46 9.32 8.04 18.97
CA ILE A 46 8.93 6.98 18.03
C ILE A 46 7.47 6.58 18.25
N SER A 47 7.02 6.45 19.50
CA SER A 47 5.62 6.17 19.82
C SER A 47 4.69 7.25 19.28
N ALA A 48 5.04 8.53 19.44
CA ALA A 48 4.29 9.65 18.88
C ALA A 48 4.26 9.63 17.34
N PHE A 49 5.40 9.28 16.70
CA PHE A 49 5.43 9.07 15.26
C PHE A 49 4.51 7.91 14.84
N PHE A 50 4.50 6.79 15.57
CA PHE A 50 3.59 5.68 15.28
C PHE A 50 2.12 6.04 15.48
N VAL A 51 1.79 6.87 16.47
CA VAL A 51 0.44 7.42 16.59
C VAL A 51 0.08 8.20 15.33
N ASN A 52 1.00 9.03 14.82
CA ASN A 52 0.78 9.79 13.59
C ASN A 52 0.66 8.87 12.36
N PHE A 53 1.53 7.88 12.19
CA PHE A 53 1.58 6.99 11.04
C PHE A 53 0.34 6.09 10.94
N TRP A 54 -0.11 5.52 12.07
CA TRP A 54 -1.28 4.64 12.13
C TRP A 54 -2.60 5.35 12.47
N ARG A 55 -2.64 6.68 12.47
CA ARG A 55 -3.89 7.42 12.73
C ARG A 55 -4.95 7.06 11.70
N ASP A 56 -6.18 6.86 12.16
CA ASP A 56 -7.37 6.65 11.32
C ASP A 56 -8.45 7.66 11.74
N PRO A 57 -8.38 8.92 11.28
CA PRO A 57 -9.37 9.93 11.61
C PRO A 57 -10.69 9.63 10.90
N ASP A 58 -11.80 10.00 11.53
CA ASP A 58 -13.11 9.97 10.87
C ASP A 58 -13.13 11.00 9.72
N ARG A 59 -13.84 10.65 8.64
CA ARG A 59 -13.94 11.47 7.43
C ARG A 59 -15.38 11.57 6.98
N VAL A 60 -15.76 12.74 6.49
CA VAL A 60 -17.00 12.92 5.75
C VAL A 60 -16.76 12.44 4.33
N ILE A 61 -17.52 11.42 3.91
CA ILE A 61 -17.44 10.86 2.56
C ILE A 61 -18.54 11.53 1.73
N PRO A 62 -18.20 12.21 0.61
CA PRO A 62 -19.19 12.72 -0.31
C PRO A 62 -20.09 11.59 -0.84
N SER A 63 -21.41 11.82 -0.89
CA SER A 63 -22.41 10.81 -1.26
C SER A 63 -23.13 11.12 -2.59
N GLU A 64 -22.49 11.91 -3.45
CA GLU A 64 -23.03 12.23 -4.78
C GLU A 64 -22.98 11.00 -5.69
N GLU A 65 -23.91 10.90 -6.64
CA GLU A 65 -23.93 9.80 -7.60
C GLU A 65 -22.91 10.04 -8.72
N GLY A 66 -22.27 8.97 -9.20
CA GLY A 66 -21.33 9.04 -10.33
C GLY A 66 -19.94 9.59 -9.99
N ILE A 67 -19.61 9.76 -8.71
CA ILE A 67 -18.26 10.16 -8.28
C ILE A 67 -17.47 8.96 -7.75
N LEU A 68 -16.15 9.04 -7.92
CA LEU A 68 -15.17 8.18 -7.25
C LEU A 68 -14.47 9.01 -6.17
N VAL A 69 -14.31 8.46 -4.97
CA VAL A 69 -13.53 9.13 -3.92
C VAL A 69 -12.10 8.62 -3.89
N SER A 70 -11.17 9.41 -3.36
CA SER A 70 -9.77 8.98 -3.25
C SER A 70 -9.66 7.72 -2.36
N PRO A 71 -8.98 6.65 -2.82
CA PRO A 71 -8.83 5.44 -2.03
C PRO A 71 -7.79 5.57 -0.91
N ALA A 72 -6.90 6.57 -0.98
CA ALA A 72 -5.83 6.80 -0.01
C ALA A 72 -5.49 8.29 0.11
N ASP A 73 -4.86 8.66 1.23
CA ASP A 73 -4.21 9.96 1.38
C ASP A 73 -2.85 9.95 0.69
N GLY A 74 -2.48 11.08 0.08
CA GLY A 74 -1.16 11.26 -0.50
C GLY A 74 -1.17 12.16 -1.72
N HIS A 75 -0.08 12.09 -2.47
CA HIS A 75 0.11 12.88 -3.68
C HIS A 75 -0.23 12.06 -4.93
N VAL A 76 -1.13 12.57 -5.77
CA VAL A 76 -1.42 11.96 -7.08
C VAL A 76 -0.20 12.12 -7.99
N MET A 77 0.47 11.01 -8.29
CA MET A 77 1.64 10.97 -9.15
C MET A 77 1.26 11.07 -10.62
N PHE A 78 0.23 10.33 -11.02
CA PHE A 78 -0.35 10.41 -12.36
C PHE A 78 -1.76 9.80 -12.39
N SER A 79 -2.54 10.24 -13.38
CA SER A 79 -3.77 9.60 -13.83
C SER A 79 -3.71 9.52 -15.36
N ARG A 80 -3.75 8.30 -15.91
CA ARG A 80 -3.61 8.08 -17.36
C ARG A 80 -4.29 6.81 -17.82
N ARG A 81 -4.49 6.68 -19.13
CA ARG A 81 -4.94 5.45 -19.77
C ARG A 81 -3.79 4.47 -19.93
N GLU A 82 -4.05 3.20 -19.62
CA GLU A 82 -3.11 2.10 -19.81
C GLU A 82 -3.78 0.92 -20.50
N LYS A 83 -3.05 0.28 -21.41
CA LYS A 83 -3.48 -0.93 -22.11
C LYS A 83 -2.84 -2.16 -21.51
N ALA A 84 -3.57 -3.27 -21.47
CA ALA A 84 -3.02 -4.55 -21.07
C ALA A 84 -2.09 -5.10 -22.17
N THR A 85 -0.89 -5.53 -21.79
CA THR A 85 0.16 -6.03 -22.70
C THR A 85 0.55 -7.47 -22.43
N GLY A 86 0.27 -7.97 -21.23
CA GLY A 86 0.66 -9.30 -20.77
C GLY A 86 -0.24 -9.77 -19.65
N ARG A 87 -0.20 -11.08 -19.36
CA ARG A 87 -0.99 -11.69 -18.28
C ARG A 87 -0.19 -12.77 -17.56
N ARG A 88 -0.67 -13.20 -16.40
CA ARG A 88 -0.08 -14.37 -15.75
C ARG A 88 -0.37 -15.64 -16.57
N PRO A 89 0.64 -16.48 -16.83
CA PRO A 89 0.44 -17.74 -17.55
C PRO A 89 -0.38 -18.70 -16.70
N SER A 90 -1.29 -19.44 -17.33
CA SER A 90 -1.93 -20.60 -16.72
C SER A 90 -0.92 -21.76 -16.56
N SER A 91 -1.26 -22.75 -15.73
CA SER A 91 -0.37 -23.92 -15.51
C SER A 91 0.00 -24.65 -16.79
N LYS A 92 -0.85 -24.60 -17.83
CA LYS A 92 -0.59 -25.22 -19.15
C LYS A 92 0.33 -24.38 -20.03
N GLU A 93 0.29 -23.06 -19.86
CA GLU A 93 1.10 -22.12 -20.63
C GLU A 93 2.51 -21.98 -20.07
N LEU A 94 2.80 -22.48 -18.85
CA LEU A 94 4.12 -22.41 -18.20
C LEU A 94 5.27 -23.02 -19.01
N GLU A 95 4.97 -23.95 -19.92
CA GLU A 95 5.94 -24.60 -20.79
C GLU A 95 5.94 -23.98 -22.21
N ASP A 96 5.09 -22.98 -22.47
CA ASP A 96 5.02 -22.30 -23.76
C ASP A 96 6.34 -21.52 -23.99
N PRO A 97 7.02 -21.70 -25.14
CA PRO A 97 8.25 -20.99 -25.46
C PRO A 97 8.10 -19.47 -25.53
N LYS A 98 6.86 -18.95 -25.57
CA LYS A 98 6.59 -17.52 -25.59
C LYS A 98 6.72 -16.84 -24.23
N ILE A 99 6.84 -17.59 -23.13
CA ILE A 99 6.90 -16.98 -21.80
C ILE A 99 8.08 -16.03 -21.66
N GLU A 100 7.81 -14.90 -20.99
CA GLU A 100 8.79 -13.92 -20.58
C GLU A 100 9.03 -14.04 -19.06
N ASP A 101 10.28 -14.18 -18.62
CA ASP A 101 10.61 -14.09 -17.18
C ASP A 101 11.28 -12.76 -16.89
N ASP A 102 10.59 -11.92 -16.10
CA ASP A 102 11.13 -10.65 -15.63
C ASP A 102 11.75 -10.83 -14.22
N PRO A 103 12.99 -10.35 -13.99
CA PRO A 103 13.66 -10.54 -12.71
C PRO A 103 12.93 -9.93 -11.50
N GLN A 104 12.12 -8.89 -11.71
CA GLN A 104 11.44 -8.14 -10.63
C GLN A 104 9.98 -8.57 -10.47
N THR A 105 9.28 -8.71 -11.58
CA THR A 105 7.83 -8.92 -11.66
C THR A 105 7.45 -10.38 -11.93
N GLY A 106 8.44 -11.24 -12.19
CA GLY A 106 8.26 -12.68 -12.37
C GLY A 106 7.86 -13.07 -13.78
N THR A 107 7.21 -14.23 -13.89
CA THR A 107 6.88 -14.86 -15.17
C THR A 107 5.58 -14.33 -15.76
N TRP A 108 5.59 -14.07 -17.07
CA TRP A 108 4.51 -13.46 -17.84
C TRP A 108 4.26 -14.20 -19.15
N TYR A 109 3.00 -14.24 -19.56
CA TYR A 109 2.61 -14.60 -20.92
C TYR A 109 2.48 -13.32 -21.76
N PRO A 110 3.09 -13.28 -22.96
CA PRO A 110 2.99 -12.11 -23.85
C PRO A 110 1.59 -12.08 -24.48
N GLY A 111 0.83 -11.04 -24.15
CA GLY A 111 -0.54 -10.87 -24.59
C GLY A 111 -1.52 -10.67 -23.42
N PRO A 112 -2.50 -9.77 -23.56
CA PRO A 112 -3.51 -9.56 -22.53
C PRO A 112 -4.49 -10.72 -22.44
N LEU A 113 -5.45 -10.65 -21.52
CA LEU A 113 -6.62 -11.50 -21.56
C LEU A 113 -7.45 -11.20 -22.82
N ASP A 114 -8.21 -12.19 -23.29
CA ASP A 114 -9.15 -11.98 -24.41
C ASP A 114 -10.21 -10.92 -24.06
N LYS A 115 -10.53 -10.82 -22.76
CA LYS A 115 -11.35 -9.77 -22.16
C LYS A 115 -10.59 -9.09 -21.02
N PRO A 116 -9.78 -8.06 -21.32
CA PRO A 116 -8.90 -7.42 -20.32
C PRO A 116 -9.63 -6.83 -19.11
N LEU A 117 -10.90 -6.43 -19.28
CA LEU A 117 -11.71 -5.79 -18.24
C LEU A 117 -12.40 -6.78 -17.28
N GLU A 118 -12.24 -8.09 -17.47
CA GLU A 118 -12.74 -9.10 -16.51
C GLU A 118 -11.76 -9.38 -15.37
N PHE A 119 -10.50 -8.93 -15.48
CA PHE A 119 -9.47 -9.06 -14.44
C PHE A 119 -9.36 -10.46 -13.79
N THR A 120 -9.61 -11.53 -14.56
CA THR A 120 -9.60 -12.91 -14.05
C THR A 120 -8.24 -13.38 -13.55
N THR A 121 -7.17 -12.68 -13.95
CA THR A 121 -5.84 -12.78 -13.35
C THR A 121 -5.08 -11.46 -13.51
N GLU A 122 -3.95 -11.35 -12.83
CA GLU A 122 -3.05 -10.20 -12.93
C GLU A 122 -2.57 -9.98 -14.37
N GLN A 123 -2.62 -8.72 -14.82
CA GLN A 123 -2.16 -8.28 -16.13
C GLN A 123 -1.06 -7.22 -16.01
N ARG A 124 -0.16 -7.20 -16.99
CA ARG A 124 0.84 -6.13 -17.18
C ARG A 124 0.21 -5.02 -18.01
N PHE A 125 0.44 -3.77 -17.59
CA PHE A 125 -0.15 -2.59 -18.22
C PHE A 125 0.93 -1.59 -18.63
N GLU A 126 0.70 -0.92 -19.76
CA GLU A 126 1.58 0.12 -20.29
C GLU A 126 0.79 1.38 -20.67
N ALA A 127 1.43 2.54 -20.53
CA ALA A 127 0.84 3.83 -20.84
C ALA A 127 0.42 3.93 -22.32
N VAL A 128 -0.79 4.40 -22.57
CA VAL A 128 -1.29 4.65 -23.92
C VAL A 128 -1.01 6.11 -24.31
N LYS A 129 -0.57 6.31 -25.55
CA LYS A 129 -0.37 7.65 -26.10
C LYS A 129 -1.72 8.27 -26.40
N LYS A 130 -1.80 9.59 -26.24
CA LYS A 130 -3.02 10.35 -26.56
C LYS A 130 -3.42 10.14 -28.02
N GLY A 131 -4.65 9.72 -28.27
CA GLY A 131 -5.17 9.41 -29.60
C GLY A 131 -5.04 7.94 -30.03
N GLU A 132 -4.36 7.10 -29.23
CA GLU A 132 -4.29 5.65 -29.42
C GLU A 132 -5.15 4.89 -28.39
N GLU A 133 -6.06 5.59 -27.69
CA GLU A 133 -6.91 4.98 -26.67
C GLU A 133 -7.95 4.00 -27.27
N SER A 134 -8.17 2.90 -26.56
CA SER A 134 -9.16 1.86 -26.85
C SER A 134 -10.18 1.73 -25.72
N ASP A 135 -11.34 1.14 -26.01
CA ASP A 135 -12.37 0.82 -25.02
C ASP A 135 -11.93 -0.28 -24.04
N THR A 136 -10.88 -1.03 -24.38
CA THR A 136 -10.28 -2.05 -23.51
C THR A 136 -9.22 -1.47 -22.56
N ASP A 137 -8.92 -0.18 -22.65
CA ASP A 137 -7.91 0.46 -21.81
C ASP A 137 -8.50 0.89 -20.46
N VAL A 138 -7.70 0.77 -19.41
CA VAL A 138 -8.07 1.11 -18.05
C VAL A 138 -7.54 2.49 -17.66
N TRP A 139 -8.14 3.10 -16.64
CA TRP A 139 -7.52 4.21 -15.93
C TRP A 139 -6.58 3.68 -14.86
N ARG A 140 -5.31 4.09 -14.89
CA ARG A 140 -4.39 3.92 -13.76
C ARG A 140 -4.24 5.25 -13.05
N VAL A 141 -4.56 5.25 -11.76
CA VAL A 141 -4.23 6.33 -10.83
C VAL A 141 -3.14 5.82 -9.88
N ALA A 142 -2.04 6.55 -9.80
CA ALA A 142 -0.97 6.27 -8.85
C ALA A 142 -0.94 7.36 -7.78
N ILE A 143 -1.04 6.95 -6.52
CA ILE A 143 -0.98 7.83 -5.35
C ILE A 143 0.26 7.45 -4.54
N PHE A 144 1.13 8.43 -4.29
CA PHE A 144 2.28 8.27 -3.41
C PHE A 144 1.90 8.66 -1.99
N MET A 145 2.05 7.72 -1.06
CA MET A 145 1.81 7.94 0.37
C MET A 145 3.16 8.17 1.05
N SER A 146 3.37 9.36 1.59
CA SER A 146 4.52 9.69 2.42
C SER A 146 4.35 9.11 3.83
N PRO A 147 5.42 8.97 4.63
CA PRO A 147 5.34 8.52 6.03
C PRO A 147 4.43 9.37 6.94
N LEU A 148 4.05 10.59 6.50
CA LEU A 148 3.16 11.47 7.25
C LEU A 148 1.70 11.38 6.81
N ASP A 149 1.40 10.70 5.71
CA ASP A 149 0.03 10.47 5.26
C ASP A 149 -0.67 9.38 6.09
N VAL A 150 -1.99 9.29 5.98
CA VAL A 150 -2.75 8.23 6.63
C VAL A 150 -2.57 6.92 5.85
N HIS A 151 -1.94 5.94 6.48
CA HIS A 151 -1.64 4.63 5.87
C HIS A 151 -2.81 3.65 5.98
N VAL A 152 -4.00 4.12 5.60
CA VAL A 152 -5.23 3.32 5.54
C VAL A 152 -5.84 3.51 4.16
N ASN A 153 -5.89 2.41 3.39
CA ASN A 153 -6.53 2.40 2.08
C ASN A 153 -7.99 1.97 2.23
N ARG A 154 -8.88 2.64 1.51
CA ARG A 154 -10.33 2.37 1.51
C ARG A 154 -10.82 2.16 0.07
N SER A 155 -11.99 1.53 -0.07
CA SER A 155 -12.62 1.39 -1.39
C SER A 155 -13.03 2.77 -1.91
N PRO A 156 -12.73 3.11 -3.17
CA PRO A 156 -13.10 4.40 -3.77
C PRO A 156 -14.60 4.53 -4.11
N PHE A 157 -15.35 3.43 -4.08
CA PHE A 157 -16.80 3.35 -4.27
C PHE A 157 -17.34 2.04 -3.69
N GLU A 158 -18.67 1.89 -3.60
CA GLU A 158 -19.30 0.63 -3.19
C GLU A 158 -19.04 -0.47 -4.23
N SER A 159 -18.51 -1.60 -3.80
CA SER A 159 -18.17 -2.72 -4.68
C SER A 159 -18.13 -4.05 -3.94
N VAL A 160 -18.08 -5.15 -4.69
CA VAL A 160 -17.89 -6.50 -4.17
C VAL A 160 -16.50 -7.00 -4.56
N ILE A 161 -15.77 -7.57 -3.61
CA ILE A 161 -14.49 -8.22 -3.89
C ILE A 161 -14.78 -9.58 -4.54
N GLU A 162 -14.49 -9.72 -5.82
CA GLU A 162 -14.67 -10.99 -6.55
C GLU A 162 -13.46 -11.92 -6.41
N ILE A 163 -12.25 -11.36 -6.44
CA ILE A 163 -10.98 -12.10 -6.44
C ILE A 163 -9.96 -11.37 -5.56
N MET A 164 -9.14 -12.13 -4.84
CA MET A 164 -7.97 -11.62 -4.12
C MET A 164 -6.77 -12.50 -4.41
N GLU A 165 -5.71 -11.91 -4.98
CA GLU A 165 -4.45 -12.60 -5.25
C GLU A 165 -3.32 -12.00 -4.40
N HIS A 166 -2.49 -12.84 -3.81
CA HIS A 166 -1.26 -12.42 -3.13
C HIS A 166 -0.05 -12.94 -3.91
N ARG A 167 0.89 -12.06 -4.22
CA ARG A 167 2.12 -12.38 -4.95
C ARG A 167 3.32 -11.95 -4.11
N VAL A 168 4.25 -12.88 -3.91
CA VAL A 168 5.50 -12.60 -3.19
C VAL A 168 6.39 -11.78 -4.12
N GLY A 169 6.66 -10.53 -3.75
CA GLY A 169 7.60 -9.70 -4.49
C GLY A 169 9.02 -10.26 -4.40
N LYS A 170 9.72 -10.34 -5.54
CA LYS A 170 11.17 -10.52 -5.55
C LYS A 170 11.77 -9.17 -5.15
N GLY A 171 11.88 -8.91 -3.85
CA GLY A 171 12.48 -7.67 -3.34
C GLY A 171 13.84 -7.41 -3.99
N ARG A 172 14.22 -6.13 -4.14
CA ARG A 172 15.60 -5.79 -4.54
C ARG A 172 16.53 -6.36 -3.48
N LYS A 173 17.33 -7.36 -3.84
CA LYS A 173 18.42 -7.85 -3.00
C LYS A 173 19.51 -6.79 -2.89
#